data_AF-A0A7C3NV52-F1
#
_entry.id   AF-A0A7C3NV52-F1
#
_cell.length_a   1.000
_cell.length_b   1.000
_cell.length_c   1.000
_cell.angle_alpha   90.00
_cell.angle_beta   90.00
_cell.angle_gamma   90.00
#
_symmetry.space_group_name_H-M   'P 1'
#
loop_
_entity.id
_entity.type
_entity.pdbx_description
1 polymer ?
#
loop_
_entity_poly.entity_id
_entity_poly.type
_entity_poly.pdbx_seq_one_letter_code
_entity_poly.pdbx_strand_id
1 'polypeptide(L)' 'MPAAPKANPPIRTLLGPGPSPVHPRVLQALSLPVIGHLDPKFLEIMDQSMAMLREV' A
#
# COMPACT_ATOMS: atom_id res chain seq x y z
N MET A 1 28.04 7.34 7.38
CA MET A 1 27.55 8.05 6.18
C MET A 1 26.32 8.84 6.57
N PRO A 2 26.17 10.12 6.18
CA PRO A 2 24.96 10.88 6.48
C PRO A 2 23.76 10.24 5.76
N ALA A 3 22.61 10.19 6.43
CA ALA A 3 21.38 9.64 5.86
C ALA A 3 20.92 10.49 4.66
N ALA A 4 20.43 9.85 3.60
CA ALA A 4 19.85 10.55 2.45
C ALA A 4 18.65 11.41 2.90
N PRO A 5 18.45 12.60 2.31
CA PRO A 5 17.32 13.45 2.66
C PRO A 5 15.99 12.76 2.36
N LYS A 6 15.02 12.90 3.27
CA LYS A 6 13.65 12.37 3.08
C LYS A 6 13.01 13.06 1.87
N ALA A 7 12.41 12.27 0.98
CA ALA A 7 11.62 12.81 -0.12
C ALA A 7 10.38 13.54 0.45
N ASN A 8 10.12 14.76 -0.03
CA ASN A 8 8.92 15.53 0.30
C ASN A 8 8.26 16.04 -1.00
N PRO A 9 7.58 15.15 -1.75
CA PRO A 9 6.91 15.55 -2.98
C PRO A 9 5.73 16.47 -2.69
N PRO A 10 5.40 17.39 -3.60
CA PRO A 10 4.24 18.26 -3.43
C PRO A 10 2.93 17.48 -3.60
N ILE A 11 1.88 17.90 -2.88
CA ILE A 11 0.54 17.36 -3.07
C ILE A 11 0.00 17.80 -4.43
N ARG A 12 -0.51 16.84 -5.21
CA ARG A 12 -1.05 17.06 -6.56
C ARG A 12 -2.42 16.42 -6.67
N THR A 13 -3.36 17.14 -7.26
CA THR A 13 -4.61 16.57 -7.73
C THR A 13 -4.37 15.99 -9.13
N LEU A 14 -4.42 14.65 -9.25
CA LEU A 14 -4.17 13.94 -10.50
C LEU A 14 -5.50 13.64 -11.18
N LEU A 15 -5.76 14.26 -12.33
CA LEU A 15 -6.98 14.11 -13.13
C LEU A 15 -6.73 13.48 -14.52
N GLY A 16 -5.53 12.94 -14.74
CA GLY A 16 -5.17 12.24 -15.97
C GLY A 16 -5.67 10.79 -16.01
N PRO A 17 -5.40 10.04 -17.09
CA PRO A 17 -5.86 8.64 -17.25
C PRO A 17 -5.22 7.65 -16.26
N GLY A 18 -4.17 8.07 -15.55
CA GLY A 18 -3.46 7.26 -14.56
C GLY A 18 -1.98 7.64 -14.50
N PRO A 19 -1.30 7.45 -13.35
CA PRO A 19 -1.81 6.92 -12.09
C PRO A 19 -2.74 7.89 -11.34
N SER A 20 -3.68 7.35 -10.57
CA SER A 20 -4.62 8.12 -9.74
C SER A 20 -4.05 8.37 -8.33
N PRO A 21 -4.55 9.38 -7.60
CA PRO A 21 -4.17 9.59 -6.20
C PRO A 21 -4.52 8.37 -5.35
N VAL A 22 -3.57 7.90 -4.54
CA VAL A 22 -3.77 6.76 -3.64
C VAL A 22 -4.56 7.22 -2.41
N HIS A 23 -5.61 6.49 -2.04
CA HIS A 23 -6.41 6.81 -0.85
C HIS A 23 -5.53 6.76 0.43
N PRO A 24 -5.64 7.71 1.37
CA PRO A 24 -4.78 7.77 2.57
C PRO A 24 -4.70 6.47 3.38
N ARG A 25 -5.82 5.74 3.53
CA ARG A 25 -5.86 4.41 4.17
C ARG A 25 -4.89 3.39 3.55
N VAL A 26 -4.69 3.42 2.23
CA VAL A 26 -3.76 2.49 1.55
C VAL A 26 -2.31 2.90 1.83
N LEU A 27 -2.01 4.20 1.81
CA LEU A 27 -0.67 4.70 2.18
C LEU A 27 -0.32 4.35 3.63
N GLN A 28 -1.28 4.46 4.54
CA GLN A 28 -1.11 4.04 5.93
C GLN A 28 -0.84 2.53 6.04
N ALA A 29 -1.59 1.70 5.31
CA ALA A 29 -1.36 0.25 5.29
C ALA A 29 0.03 -0.12 4.76
N LEU A 30 0.52 0.58 3.73
CA LEU A 30 1.88 0.38 3.18
C LEU A 30 3.01 0.75 4.15
N SER A 31 2.73 1.58 5.16
CA SER A 31 3.71 1.98 6.17
C SER A 31 3.83 1.00 7.34
N LEU A 32 3.00 -0.04 7.38
CA LEU A 32 3.02 -1.05 8.43
C LEU A 32 4.27 -1.94 8.34
N PRO A 33 4.77 -2.47 9.48
CA PRO A 33 5.85 -3.44 9.48
C PRO A 33 5.51 -4.68 8.64
N VAL A 34 6.51 -5.18 7.92
CA VAL A 34 6.38 -6.44 7.17
C VAL A 34 6.35 -7.64 8.10
N ILE A 35 5.62 -8.68 7.71
CA ILE A 35 5.54 -9.97 8.40
C ILE A 35 6.07 -11.09 7.48
N GLY A 36 6.36 -12.25 8.06
CA GLY A 36 6.89 -13.40 7.33
C GLY A 36 5.88 -13.94 6.30
N HIS A 37 6.40 -14.49 5.19
CA HIS A 37 5.56 -15.00 4.10
C HIS A 37 4.72 -16.24 4.45
N LEU A 38 5.03 -16.93 5.55
CA LEU A 38 4.23 -18.04 6.11
C LEU A 38 3.58 -17.66 7.45
N ASP A 39 3.57 -16.37 7.81
CA ASP A 39 2.90 -15.91 9.02
C ASP A 39 1.38 -16.15 8.91
N PRO A 40 0.71 -16.72 9.93
CA PRO A 40 -0.73 -16.96 9.89
C PRO A 40 -1.56 -15.71 9.53
N LYS A 41 -1.13 -14.53 9.97
CA LYS A 41 -1.81 -13.27 9.64
C LYS A 41 -1.63 -12.89 8.17
N PHE A 42 -0.47 -13.17 7.59
CA PHE A 42 -0.24 -12.95 6.16
C PHE A 42 -1.18 -13.82 5.33
N LEU A 43 -1.27 -15.10 5.67
CA LEU A 43 -2.16 -16.05 4.97
C LEU A 43 -3.63 -15.64 5.07
N GLU A 44 -4.08 -15.19 6.24
CA GLU A 44 -5.45 -14.65 6.42
C GLU A 44 -5.74 -13.46 5.49
N ILE A 45 -4.81 -12.51 5.39
CA ILE A 45 -4.95 -11.34 4.50
C ILE A 45 -4.98 -11.77 3.03
N MET A 46 -4.18 -12.77 2.65
CA MET A 46 -4.18 -13.33 1.30
C MET A 46 -5.52 -13.99 0.97
N ASP A 47 -6.09 -14.78 1.89
CA ASP A 47 -7.41 -15.40 1.70
C ASP A 47 -8.52 -14.36 1.54
N GLN A 48 -8.52 -13.32 2.37
CA GLN A 48 -9.45 -12.19 2.26
C GLN A 48 -9.28 -11.45 0.92
N SER A 49 -8.05 -11.20 0.51
CA SER A 49 -7.75 -10.53 -0.77
C SER A 49 -8.24 -11.35 -1.97
N MET A 50 -7.99 -12.67 -1.95
CA MET A 50 -8.49 -13.58 -2.99
C MET A 50 -10.02 -13.63 -3.02
N ALA A 51 -10.70 -13.58 -1.87
CA ALA A 51 -12.15 -13.51 -1.82
C ALA A 51 -12.68 -12.22 -2.48
N MET A 52 -12.16 -11.06 -2.08
CA MET A 52 -12.55 -9.76 -2.65
C MET A 52 -12.31 -9.67 -4.16
N LEU A 53 -11.21 -10.23 -4.66
CA LEU A 53 -10.90 -10.21 -6.10
C LEU A 53 -11.85 -11.08 -6.94
N ARG A 54 -12.54 -12.05 -6.33
CA ARG A 54 -13.54 -12.88 -7.03
C ARG A 54 -14.92 -12.22 -7.11
N GLU A 55 -15.16 -11.16 -6.34
CA GLU A 55 -16.40 -10.38 -6.38
C GLU A 55 -16.43 -9.38 -7.55
N VAL A 56 -15.30 -9.21 -8.25
CA VAL A 56 -15.11 -8.30 -9.38
C VAL A 56 -15.08 -9.08 -10.69
#